data_AF-A0A7S1RMI8-F1
#
_entry.id   AF-A0A7S1RMI8-F1
#
_cell.length_a   1.000
_cell.length_b   1.000
_cell.length_c   1.000
_cell.angle_alpha   90.00
_cell.angle_beta   90.00
_cell.angle_gamma   90.00
#
_symmetry.space_group_name_H-M   'P 1'
#
loop_
_entity.id
_entity.type
_entity.pdbx_description
1 polymer ?
#
loop_
_entity_poly.entity_id
_entity_poly.type
_entity_poly.pdbx_seq_one_letter_code
_entity_poly.pdbx_strand_id
1 'polypeptide(L)'
;ILQSHHKKHVVAELGGGIFANRLWADCWEKFSVVELGEGSVAFKSYHGYYLTASMLGLMTATATEVVDDAHFNVEHRDSGAIALKTAYGKYVAAEPSGVMMGNREGVDDWEEFEVIDMADKWPDHVAIKSIFGTYLRAYPHGALKADGFWPFDDLEKFQVTHHDDGTISLRCDHGEYMVVGDDGMIHASSSASGTEHFTVVHLPDGNFTMQSHTGGYVWAHQRDFEVKADFDKVHEWAKFQVVMVY
;
A
#
# COMPACT_ATOMS: atom_id res chain seq x y z
N ILE A 1 -2.36 4.38 4.37
CA ILE A 1 -2.98 3.23 5.08
C ILE A 1 -3.19 3.65 6.52
N LEU A 2 -4.25 3.15 7.19
CA LEU A 2 -4.50 3.38 8.61
C LEU A 2 -4.28 2.08 9.39
N GLN A 3 -3.41 2.10 10.39
CA GLN A 3 -3.22 1.00 11.35
C GLN A 3 -3.79 1.40 12.71
N SER A 4 -4.64 0.55 13.27
CA SER A 4 -5.23 0.77 14.61
C SER A 4 -4.26 0.40 15.73
N HIS A 5 -4.59 0.84 16.96
CA HIS A 5 -3.91 0.44 18.19
C HIS A 5 -3.76 -1.09 18.35
N HIS A 6 -4.69 -1.89 17.83
CA HIS A 6 -4.61 -3.36 17.85
C HIS A 6 -3.64 -3.96 16.82
N LYS A 7 -2.82 -3.13 16.15
CA LYS A 7 -1.86 -3.53 15.11
C LYS A 7 -2.55 -4.27 13.96
N LYS A 8 -3.74 -3.78 13.59
CA LYS A 8 -4.53 -4.23 12.44
C LYS A 8 -4.77 -3.06 11.49
N HIS A 9 -4.82 -3.34 10.20
CA HIS A 9 -5.07 -2.35 9.17
C HIS A 9 -6.57 -2.20 8.91
N VAL A 10 -6.98 -0.96 8.69
CA VAL A 10 -8.35 -0.62 8.28
C VAL A 10 -8.55 -1.05 6.83
N VAL A 11 -9.64 -1.76 6.57
CA VAL A 11 -10.04 -2.29 5.26
C VAL A 11 -11.42 -1.77 4.88
N ALA A 12 -11.59 -1.44 3.61
CA ALA A 12 -12.90 -1.28 2.99
C ALA A 12 -13.24 -2.53 2.17
N GLU A 13 -14.23 -3.29 2.65
CA GLU A 13 -14.74 -4.47 1.96
C GLU A 13 -15.54 -4.05 0.73
N LEU A 14 -15.55 -4.89 -0.32
CA LEU A 14 -16.36 -4.65 -1.53
C LEU A 14 -17.86 -4.46 -1.22
N GLY A 15 -18.36 -5.08 -0.15
CA GLY A 15 -19.75 -4.90 0.33
C GLY A 15 -20.00 -3.61 1.10
N GLY A 16 -19.01 -2.72 1.22
CA GLY A 16 -19.08 -1.43 1.89
C GLY A 16 -18.85 -1.46 3.40
N GLY A 17 -18.55 -2.63 3.99
CA GLY A 17 -18.17 -2.70 5.41
C GLY A 17 -16.77 -2.15 5.65
N ILE A 18 -16.58 -1.48 6.79
CA ILE A 18 -15.28 -0.95 7.23
C ILE A 18 -14.85 -1.65 8.51
N PHE A 19 -13.65 -2.24 8.50
CA PHE A 19 -13.12 -3.02 9.62
C PHE A 19 -11.64 -2.75 9.84
N ALA A 20 -11.13 -2.91 11.05
CA ALA A 20 -9.71 -2.94 11.39
C ALA A 20 -9.29 -4.36 11.82
N ASN A 21 -9.20 -5.28 10.86
CA ASN A 21 -8.96 -6.70 11.15
C ASN A 21 -7.82 -7.32 10.31
N ARG A 22 -7.18 -6.55 9.44
CA ARG A 22 -6.18 -7.08 8.50
C ARG A 22 -4.79 -7.07 9.11
N LEU A 23 -4.08 -8.19 8.98
CA LEU A 23 -2.70 -8.32 9.45
C LEU A 23 -1.70 -7.63 8.53
N TRP A 24 -1.97 -7.60 7.23
CA TRP A 24 -1.22 -6.86 6.22
C TRP A 24 -2.11 -5.82 5.55
N ALA A 25 -1.52 -4.97 4.72
CA ALA A 25 -2.25 -4.10 3.81
C ALA A 25 -1.87 -4.41 2.36
N ASP A 26 -2.87 -4.73 1.55
CA ASP A 26 -2.84 -4.76 0.10
C ASP A 26 -3.68 -3.58 -0.40
N CYS A 27 -4.45 -3.76 -1.46
CA CYS A 27 -5.23 -2.70 -2.09
C CYS A 27 -6.40 -2.23 -1.24
N TRP A 28 -7.08 -3.13 -0.53
CA TRP A 28 -8.36 -2.81 0.12
C TRP A 28 -8.17 -1.99 1.40
N GLU A 29 -6.94 -1.97 1.93
CA GLU A 29 -6.53 -1.19 3.10
C GLU A 29 -5.94 0.19 2.73
N LYS A 30 -5.93 0.52 1.43
CA LYS A 30 -5.45 1.80 0.91
C LYS A 30 -6.62 2.75 0.68
N PHE A 31 -6.41 3.99 1.12
CA PHE A 31 -7.34 5.10 0.96
C PHE A 31 -6.62 6.26 0.31
N SER A 32 -7.21 6.83 -0.73
CA SER A 32 -6.80 8.15 -1.24
C SER A 32 -7.45 9.22 -0.38
N VAL A 33 -6.68 10.24 0.00
CA VAL A 33 -7.18 11.38 0.78
C VAL A 33 -7.58 12.49 -0.19
N VAL A 34 -8.79 13.03 -0.01
CA VAL A 34 -9.30 14.18 -0.74
C VAL A 34 -9.45 15.34 0.25
N GLU A 35 -8.66 16.38 0.07
CA GLU A 35 -8.74 17.62 0.86
C GLU A 35 -10.02 18.39 0.49
N LEU A 36 -10.83 18.72 1.49
CA LEU A 36 -12.10 19.46 1.32
C LEU A 36 -12.01 20.91 1.81
N GLY A 37 -10.90 21.28 2.45
CA GLY A 37 -10.68 22.58 3.07
C GLY A 37 -11.00 22.58 4.57
N GLU A 38 -10.52 23.62 5.27
CA GLU A 38 -10.74 23.83 6.72
C GLU A 38 -10.36 22.63 7.61
N GLY A 39 -9.36 21.84 7.19
CA GLY A 39 -8.91 20.64 7.91
C GLY A 39 -9.87 19.46 7.84
N SER A 40 -10.84 19.51 6.92
CA SER A 40 -11.74 18.39 6.59
C SER A 40 -11.22 17.64 5.36
N VAL A 41 -11.30 16.32 5.43
CA VAL A 41 -10.90 15.39 4.37
C VAL A 41 -12.00 14.36 4.12
N ALA A 42 -11.97 13.76 2.93
CA ALA A 42 -12.68 12.51 2.64
C ALA A 42 -11.68 11.41 2.28
N PHE A 43 -12.02 10.16 2.64
CA PHE A 43 -11.22 8.98 2.30
C PHE A 43 -11.90 8.17 1.20
N LYS A 44 -11.26 8.05 0.05
CA LYS A 44 -11.74 7.21 -1.05
C LYS A 44 -11.05 5.85 -1.00
N SER A 45 -11.84 4.79 -0.84
CA SER A 45 -11.37 3.40 -0.88
C SER A 45 -10.85 3.00 -2.27
N TYR A 46 -10.09 1.91 -2.31
CA TYR A 46 -9.65 1.29 -3.56
C TYR A 46 -10.79 0.90 -4.50
N HIS A 47 -11.96 0.56 -3.96
CA HIS A 47 -13.16 0.26 -4.76
C HIS A 47 -13.85 1.51 -5.33
N GLY A 48 -13.31 2.70 -5.07
CA GLY A 48 -13.81 3.96 -5.60
C GLY A 48 -14.90 4.63 -4.76
N TYR A 49 -15.29 4.01 -3.63
CA TYR A 49 -16.29 4.55 -2.72
C TYR A 49 -15.66 5.37 -1.58
N TYR A 50 -16.34 6.41 -1.13
CA TYR A 50 -15.95 7.22 0.01
C TYR A 50 -16.40 6.58 1.31
N LEU A 51 -15.51 6.63 2.32
CA LEU A 51 -15.85 6.27 3.68
C LEU A 51 -16.87 7.27 4.22
N THR A 52 -17.85 6.77 4.95
CA THR A 52 -18.89 7.57 5.60
C THR A 52 -19.06 7.12 7.03
N ALA A 53 -19.42 8.06 7.90
CA ALA A 53 -19.85 7.80 9.27
C ALA A 53 -21.25 8.38 9.46
N SER A 54 -22.25 7.53 9.69
CA SER A 54 -23.61 8.02 9.97
C SER A 54 -23.69 8.74 11.32
N MET A 55 -24.79 9.44 11.57
CA MET A 55 -25.07 10.09 12.86
C MET A 55 -25.03 9.12 14.06
N LEU A 56 -25.34 7.84 13.84
CA LEU A 56 -25.26 6.78 14.87
C LEU A 56 -23.85 6.16 14.99
N GLY A 57 -22.90 6.64 14.18
CA GLY A 57 -21.51 6.21 14.14
C GLY A 57 -21.26 4.93 13.34
N LEU A 58 -22.24 4.39 12.61
CA LEU A 58 -21.97 3.28 11.70
C LEU A 58 -21.05 3.75 10.56
N MET A 59 -19.92 3.06 10.39
CA MET A 59 -18.94 3.31 9.33
C MET A 59 -19.21 2.43 8.10
N THR A 60 -19.25 3.01 6.91
CA THR A 60 -19.38 2.28 5.64
C THR A 60 -18.52 2.89 4.53
N ALA A 61 -18.36 2.20 3.40
CA ALA A 61 -17.74 2.70 2.17
C ALA A 61 -18.59 2.36 0.94
N THR A 62 -19.71 3.06 0.79
CA THR A 62 -20.68 2.84 -0.30
C THR A 62 -20.98 4.11 -1.10
N ALA A 63 -20.58 5.28 -0.62
CA ALA A 63 -20.85 6.54 -1.29
C ALA A 63 -19.98 6.70 -2.53
N THR A 64 -20.56 7.03 -3.69
CA THR A 64 -19.83 7.22 -4.95
C THR A 64 -19.29 8.64 -5.13
N GLU A 65 -19.69 9.55 -4.25
CA GLU A 65 -19.29 10.96 -4.20
C GLU A 65 -19.07 11.38 -2.75
N VAL A 66 -18.43 12.53 -2.55
CA VAL A 66 -18.27 13.12 -1.21
C VAL A 66 -19.63 13.67 -0.78
N VAL A 67 -20.18 13.08 0.28
CA VAL A 67 -21.43 13.49 0.93
C VAL A 67 -21.13 13.99 2.34
N ASP A 68 -22.08 14.66 3.01
CA ASP A 68 -21.89 15.21 4.36
C ASP A 68 -21.31 14.17 5.36
N ASP A 69 -21.82 12.93 5.33
CA ASP A 69 -21.34 11.83 6.18
C ASP A 69 -19.90 11.38 5.86
N ALA A 70 -19.33 11.80 4.74
CA ALA A 70 -17.96 11.48 4.31
C ALA A 70 -16.91 12.51 4.78
N HIS A 71 -17.32 13.56 5.49
CA HIS A 71 -16.41 14.55 6.04
C HIS A 71 -15.79 14.04 7.35
N PHE A 72 -14.46 14.07 7.40
CA PHE A 72 -13.69 13.79 8.60
C PHE A 72 -12.71 14.93 8.88
N ASN A 73 -12.66 15.42 10.11
CA ASN A 73 -11.58 16.30 10.56
C ASN A 73 -10.43 15.45 11.10
N VAL A 74 -9.21 15.77 10.65
CA VAL A 74 -7.99 15.10 11.10
C VAL A 74 -7.41 15.87 12.27
N GLU A 75 -7.25 15.20 13.42
CA GLU A 75 -6.60 15.76 14.60
C GLU A 75 -5.27 15.01 14.85
N HIS A 76 -4.14 15.72 14.78
CA HIS A 76 -2.83 15.15 15.08
C HIS A 76 -2.65 14.93 16.59
N ARG A 77 -2.04 13.80 16.95
CA ARG A 77 -1.81 13.39 18.32
C ARG A 77 -0.34 13.52 18.69
N ASP A 78 -0.06 13.72 19.99
CA ASP A 78 1.32 13.80 20.49
C ASP A 78 2.11 12.51 20.28
N SER A 79 1.42 11.37 20.14
CA SER A 79 1.98 10.06 19.79
C SER A 79 2.53 9.99 18.35
N GLY A 80 2.20 10.97 17.49
CA GLY A 80 2.43 10.93 16.05
C GLY A 80 1.31 10.25 15.25
N ALA A 81 0.31 9.67 15.93
CA ALA A 81 -0.90 9.15 15.30
C ALA A 81 -1.87 10.28 14.92
N ILE A 82 -2.96 9.90 14.26
CA ILE A 82 -4.11 10.79 14.01
C ILE A 82 -5.36 10.26 14.72
N ALA A 83 -6.26 11.17 15.07
CA ALA A 83 -7.66 10.85 15.36
C ALA A 83 -8.55 11.41 14.25
N LEU A 84 -9.60 10.67 13.91
CA LEU A 84 -10.57 11.07 12.88
C LEU A 84 -11.89 11.44 13.54
N LYS A 85 -12.30 12.68 13.38
CA LYS A 85 -13.59 13.17 13.89
C LYS A 85 -14.60 13.25 12.76
N THR A 86 -15.76 12.64 12.94
CA THR A 86 -16.85 12.62 11.97
C THR A 86 -17.52 13.99 11.84
N ALA A 87 -18.30 14.18 10.77
CA ALA A 87 -19.18 15.35 10.59
C ALA A 87 -20.12 15.63 11.77
N TYR A 88 -20.36 14.63 12.63
CA TYR A 88 -21.22 14.69 13.81
C TYR A 88 -20.44 14.99 15.10
N GLY A 89 -19.16 15.32 15.01
CA GLY A 89 -18.31 15.71 16.13
C GLY A 89 -17.88 14.55 17.04
N LYS A 90 -18.04 13.30 16.59
CA LYS A 90 -17.63 12.08 17.30
C LYS A 90 -16.34 11.51 16.71
N TYR A 91 -15.58 10.75 17.47
CA TYR A 91 -14.35 10.12 16.97
C TYR A 91 -14.59 8.70 16.46
N VAL A 92 -13.82 8.33 15.44
CA VAL A 92 -13.74 6.98 14.88
C VAL A 92 -12.88 6.12 15.80
N ALA A 93 -13.37 4.93 16.12
CA ALA A 93 -12.69 3.93 16.94
C ALA A 93 -12.60 2.59 16.21
N ALA A 94 -11.47 1.91 16.41
CA ALA A 94 -11.33 0.49 16.10
C ALA A 94 -11.67 -0.35 17.34
N GLU A 95 -12.82 -1.03 17.29
CA GLU A 95 -13.22 -1.93 18.38
C GLU A 95 -12.28 -3.16 18.44
N PRO A 96 -12.13 -3.82 19.59
CA PRO A 96 -11.37 -5.08 19.70
C PRO A 96 -11.85 -6.20 18.78
N SER A 97 -13.13 -6.17 18.38
CA SER A 97 -13.71 -7.08 17.39
C SER A 97 -13.27 -6.81 15.94
N GLY A 98 -12.58 -5.68 15.71
CA GLY A 98 -12.24 -5.15 14.41
C GLY A 98 -13.35 -4.33 13.74
N VAL A 99 -14.51 -4.14 14.40
CA VAL A 99 -15.55 -3.25 13.88
C VAL A 99 -15.10 -1.80 14.02
N MET A 100 -15.40 -0.96 13.03
CA MET A 100 -15.09 0.48 13.05
C MET A 100 -16.35 1.29 13.36
N MET A 101 -16.28 2.19 14.35
CA MET A 101 -17.42 3.00 14.81
C MET A 101 -17.03 4.47 15.01
N GLY A 102 -17.79 5.39 14.42
CA GLY A 102 -17.64 6.84 14.54
C GLY A 102 -18.54 7.46 15.62
N ASN A 103 -18.55 6.93 16.84
CA ASN A 103 -19.49 7.33 17.90
C ASN A 103 -18.83 7.76 19.23
N ARG A 104 -17.52 7.96 19.26
CA ARG A 104 -16.80 8.27 20.51
C ARG A 104 -16.83 9.75 20.86
N GLU A 105 -16.87 10.04 22.17
CA GLU A 105 -16.89 11.42 22.68
C GLU A 105 -15.49 12.04 22.81
N GLY A 106 -14.46 11.19 22.90
CA GLY A 106 -13.08 11.60 23.10
C GLY A 106 -12.12 10.64 22.41
N VAL A 107 -10.84 11.01 22.45
CA VAL A 107 -9.75 10.23 21.89
C VAL A 107 -9.00 9.56 23.03
N ASP A 108 -8.94 8.24 22.97
CA ASP A 108 -8.05 7.38 23.75
C ASP A 108 -7.40 6.38 22.78
N ASP A 109 -6.80 5.32 23.31
CA ASP A 109 -6.08 4.29 22.56
C ASP A 109 -6.80 3.79 21.28
N TRP A 110 -8.12 3.60 21.30
CA TRP A 110 -8.84 2.98 20.17
C TRP A 110 -9.19 3.94 19.04
N GLU A 111 -9.08 5.24 19.31
CA GLU A 111 -9.38 6.31 18.36
C GLU A 111 -8.13 6.88 17.67
N GLU A 112 -6.95 6.38 18.04
CA GLU A 112 -5.68 6.72 17.42
C GLU A 112 -5.30 5.73 16.31
N PHE A 113 -4.92 6.28 15.15
CA PHE A 113 -4.50 5.54 13.97
C PHE A 113 -3.13 5.99 13.51
N GLU A 114 -2.21 5.04 13.37
CA GLU A 114 -0.93 5.27 12.72
C GLU A 114 -1.17 5.39 11.20
N VAL A 115 -0.63 6.45 10.61
CA VAL A 115 -0.68 6.67 9.16
C VAL A 115 0.58 6.13 8.53
N ILE A 116 0.41 5.15 7.66
CA ILE A 116 1.50 4.66 6.79
C ILE A 116 1.28 5.29 5.41
N ASP A 117 2.12 6.26 5.08
CA ASP A 117 2.05 6.99 3.82
C ASP A 117 2.75 6.20 2.70
N MET A 118 1.93 5.56 1.86
CA MET A 118 2.40 4.77 0.72
C MET A 118 2.77 5.62 -0.50
N ALA A 119 2.51 6.94 -0.48
CA ALA A 119 2.89 7.85 -1.56
C ALA A 119 4.36 8.27 -1.45
N ASP A 120 4.87 8.38 -0.22
CA ASP A 120 6.23 8.88 0.04
C ASP A 120 7.21 7.75 0.35
N LYS A 121 6.84 6.80 1.22
CA LYS A 121 7.74 5.71 1.64
C LYS A 121 7.00 4.40 1.83
N TRP A 122 7.44 3.40 1.07
CA TRP A 122 7.03 2.02 1.33
C TRP A 122 7.55 1.54 2.69
N PRO A 123 6.83 0.64 3.37
CA PRO A 123 7.31 0.04 4.61
C PRO A 123 8.57 -0.80 4.37
N ASP A 124 9.27 -1.11 5.47
CA ASP A 124 10.56 -1.82 5.43
C ASP A 124 10.51 -3.17 4.73
N HIS A 125 9.37 -3.89 4.78
CA HIS A 125 9.19 -5.17 4.11
C HIS A 125 7.92 -5.20 3.28
N VAL A 126 8.05 -5.64 2.03
CA VAL A 126 6.97 -5.69 1.06
C VAL A 126 6.98 -6.98 0.26
N ALA A 127 5.81 -7.36 -0.25
CA ALA A 127 5.69 -8.20 -1.42
C ALA A 127 5.22 -7.34 -2.61
N ILE A 128 5.69 -7.68 -3.81
CA ILE A 128 5.34 -6.95 -5.03
C ILE A 128 4.41 -7.81 -5.87
N LYS A 129 3.17 -7.36 -6.04
CA LYS A 129 2.13 -8.07 -6.78
C LYS A 129 2.01 -7.52 -8.19
N SER A 130 2.06 -8.38 -9.19
CA SER A 130 1.81 -8.02 -10.58
C SER A 130 0.34 -7.72 -10.84
N ILE A 131 0.04 -7.04 -11.95
CA ILE A 131 -1.34 -6.82 -12.41
C ILE A 131 -2.12 -8.13 -12.65
N PHE A 132 -1.40 -9.26 -12.81
CA PHE A 132 -2.01 -10.58 -13.01
C PHE A 132 -2.34 -11.29 -11.69
N GLY A 133 -2.09 -10.66 -10.54
CA GLY A 133 -2.38 -11.20 -9.22
C GLY A 133 -1.34 -12.20 -8.70
N THR A 134 -0.24 -12.41 -9.43
CA THR A 134 0.92 -13.17 -8.96
C THR A 134 1.94 -12.26 -8.29
N TYR A 135 2.83 -12.82 -7.48
CA TYR A 135 3.82 -12.06 -6.71
C TYR A 135 5.23 -12.30 -7.24
N LEU A 136 6.08 -11.28 -7.15
CA LEU A 136 7.51 -11.43 -7.43
C LEU A 136 8.13 -12.37 -6.41
N ARG A 137 8.95 -13.31 -6.89
CA ARG A 137 9.74 -14.26 -6.12
C ARG A 137 11.20 -14.16 -6.50
N ALA A 138 12.06 -14.01 -5.50
CA ALA A 138 13.50 -14.08 -5.67
C ALA A 138 14.00 -15.46 -5.26
N TYR A 139 14.52 -16.22 -6.21
CA TYR A 139 15.05 -17.54 -5.92
C TYR A 139 16.54 -17.48 -5.54
N PRO A 140 17.01 -18.33 -4.61
CA PRO A 140 18.42 -18.37 -4.21
C PRO A 140 19.46 -18.69 -5.30
N HIS A 141 19.00 -19.13 -6.48
CA HIS A 141 19.86 -19.37 -7.64
C HIS A 141 19.90 -18.17 -8.60
N GLY A 142 19.41 -17.00 -8.17
CA GLY A 142 19.47 -15.74 -8.92
C GLY A 142 18.24 -15.44 -9.78
N ALA A 143 17.34 -16.40 -10.03
CA ALA A 143 16.15 -16.12 -10.84
C ALA A 143 15.16 -15.22 -10.09
N LEU A 144 14.59 -14.24 -10.79
CA LEU A 144 13.43 -13.46 -10.33
C LEU A 144 12.25 -13.71 -11.26
N LYS A 145 11.11 -14.11 -10.69
CA LYS A 145 9.89 -14.46 -11.43
C LYS A 145 8.65 -13.90 -10.78
N ALA A 146 7.57 -13.77 -11.53
CA ALA A 146 6.25 -13.36 -11.03
C ALA A 146 5.30 -14.55 -10.89
N ASP A 147 5.71 -15.61 -10.18
CA ASP A 147 4.96 -16.87 -10.01
C ASP A 147 4.54 -17.16 -8.56
N GLY A 148 4.70 -16.18 -7.66
CA GLY A 148 4.27 -16.26 -6.27
C GLY A 148 2.75 -16.19 -6.11
N PHE A 149 2.27 -16.76 -5.02
CA PHE A 149 0.86 -16.76 -4.62
C PHE A 149 0.75 -16.75 -3.10
N TRP A 150 -0.44 -16.38 -2.61
CA TRP A 150 -0.72 -16.40 -1.18
C TRP A 150 -0.98 -17.83 -0.67
N PRO A 151 -0.53 -18.23 0.53
CA PRO A 151 0.26 -17.45 1.51
C PRO A 151 1.73 -17.30 1.13
N PHE A 152 2.34 -16.19 1.53
CA PHE A 152 3.74 -15.87 1.24
C PHE A 152 4.71 -16.75 2.02
N ASP A 153 5.82 -17.10 1.39
CA ASP A 153 7.04 -17.54 2.04
C ASP A 153 8.14 -16.47 1.92
N ASP A 154 9.37 -16.81 2.29
CA ASP A 154 10.48 -15.85 2.32
C ASP A 154 10.87 -15.36 0.92
N LEU A 155 10.51 -16.09 -0.15
CA LEU A 155 10.89 -15.71 -1.51
C LEU A 155 10.08 -14.51 -2.04
N GLU A 156 8.87 -14.27 -1.52
CA GLU A 156 8.06 -13.09 -1.88
C GLU A 156 8.39 -11.84 -1.05
N LYS A 157 9.24 -11.97 -0.03
CA LYS A 157 9.55 -10.87 0.90
C LYS A 157 10.78 -10.10 0.45
N PHE A 158 10.60 -8.80 0.27
CA PHE A 158 11.66 -7.87 -0.07
C PHE A 158 11.78 -6.80 1.02
N GLN A 159 12.98 -6.66 1.58
CA GLN A 159 13.34 -5.52 2.38
C GLN A 159 13.55 -4.31 1.46
N VAL A 160 12.87 -3.20 1.75
CA VAL A 160 12.98 -1.94 1.00
C VAL A 160 14.06 -1.06 1.62
N THR A 161 14.99 -0.56 0.82
CA THR A 161 15.90 0.52 1.19
C THR A 161 15.56 1.75 0.38
N HIS A 162 15.28 2.87 1.05
CA HIS A 162 15.08 4.18 0.43
C HIS A 162 16.39 4.95 0.37
N HIS A 163 16.72 5.52 -0.79
CA HIS A 163 17.96 6.27 -1.01
C HIS A 163 17.71 7.79 -1.06
N ASP A 164 18.75 8.57 -0.78
CA ASP A 164 18.68 10.05 -0.78
C ASP A 164 18.40 10.64 -2.19
N ASP A 165 18.65 9.87 -3.25
CA ASP A 165 18.36 10.25 -4.64
C ASP A 165 16.91 10.00 -5.07
N GLY A 166 16.06 9.49 -4.15
CA GLY A 166 14.65 9.19 -4.40
C GLY A 166 14.41 7.83 -5.06
N THR A 167 15.45 7.01 -5.26
CA THR A 167 15.29 5.63 -5.71
C THR A 167 15.13 4.66 -4.53
N ILE A 168 14.71 3.44 -4.84
CA ILE A 168 14.67 2.33 -3.88
C ILE A 168 15.53 1.16 -4.34
N SER A 169 15.93 0.33 -3.39
CA SER A 169 16.42 -1.02 -3.65
C SER A 169 15.58 -2.06 -2.92
N LEU A 170 15.41 -3.21 -3.57
CA LEU A 170 14.67 -4.35 -3.04
C LEU A 170 15.65 -5.48 -2.74
N ARG A 171 15.84 -5.77 -1.46
CA ARG A 171 16.71 -6.84 -0.97
C ARG A 171 15.87 -8.06 -0.61
N CYS A 172 16.17 -9.19 -1.22
CA CYS A 172 15.54 -10.47 -1.01
C CYS A 172 15.93 -11.04 0.37
N ASP A 173 15.13 -11.96 0.91
CA ASP A 173 15.38 -12.56 2.23
C ASP A 173 16.74 -13.26 2.36
N HIS A 174 17.21 -13.92 1.28
CA HIS A 174 18.53 -14.56 1.22
C HIS A 174 19.70 -13.57 1.04
N GLY A 175 19.43 -12.27 1.12
CA GLY A 175 20.41 -11.21 1.30
C GLY A 175 20.91 -10.54 0.02
N GLU A 176 20.47 -11.00 -1.15
CA GLU A 176 20.77 -10.43 -2.47
C GLU A 176 19.76 -9.36 -2.88
N TYR A 177 20.11 -8.51 -3.84
CA TYR A 177 19.25 -7.44 -4.36
C TYR A 177 18.65 -7.81 -5.71
N MET A 178 17.44 -7.33 -5.96
CA MET A 178 16.86 -7.29 -7.30
C MET A 178 17.68 -6.34 -8.17
N VAL A 179 18.32 -6.88 -9.22
CA VAL A 179 19.22 -6.16 -10.12
C VAL A 179 18.72 -6.28 -11.55
N VAL A 180 18.84 -5.18 -12.31
CA VAL A 180 18.62 -5.18 -13.76
C VAL A 180 19.98 -5.30 -14.46
N GLY A 181 20.12 -6.24 -15.39
CA GLY A 181 21.27 -6.33 -16.29
C GLY A 181 21.17 -5.35 -17.46
N ASP A 182 22.27 -5.11 -18.17
CA ASP A 182 22.30 -4.25 -19.37
C ASP A 182 21.37 -4.74 -20.50
N ASP A 183 21.01 -6.02 -20.49
CA ASP A 183 20.07 -6.66 -21.41
C ASP A 183 18.59 -6.51 -20.98
N GLY A 184 18.33 -5.83 -19.85
CA GLY A 184 17.01 -5.65 -19.27
C GLY A 184 16.51 -6.86 -18.48
N MET A 185 17.29 -7.93 -18.33
CA MET A 185 16.91 -9.08 -17.52
C MET A 185 17.05 -8.78 -16.04
N ILE A 186 16.11 -9.29 -15.24
CA ILE A 186 16.13 -9.08 -13.79
C ILE A 186 16.55 -10.37 -13.08
N HIS A 187 17.52 -10.25 -12.16
CA HIS A 187 18.05 -11.35 -11.38
C HIS A 187 18.47 -10.87 -9.97
N ALA A 188 18.58 -11.80 -9.03
CA ALA A 188 19.10 -11.51 -7.69
C ALA A 188 20.63 -11.52 -7.71
N SER A 189 21.26 -10.52 -7.08
CA SER A 189 22.72 -10.41 -6.98
C SER A 189 23.15 -9.71 -5.69
N SER A 190 24.26 -10.18 -5.09
CA SER A 190 24.92 -9.53 -3.96
C SER A 190 25.86 -8.38 -4.36
N SER A 191 26.16 -8.25 -5.66
CA SER A 191 26.98 -7.17 -6.21
C SER A 191 26.09 -6.23 -7.00
N ALA A 192 25.90 -5.01 -6.50
CA ALA A 192 25.09 -4.01 -7.15
C ALA A 192 25.60 -2.61 -6.77
N SER A 193 25.89 -1.78 -7.77
CA SER A 193 26.45 -0.42 -7.63
C SER A 193 25.60 0.58 -8.40
N GLY A 194 24.29 0.59 -8.12
CA GLY A 194 23.28 1.41 -8.78
C GLY A 194 22.36 0.63 -9.74
N THR A 195 22.70 -0.60 -10.12
CA THR A 195 21.89 -1.44 -11.02
C THR A 195 20.62 -2.00 -10.36
N GLU A 196 20.58 -1.95 -9.04
CA GLU A 196 19.52 -2.31 -8.09
C GLU A 196 18.65 -1.11 -7.69
N HIS A 197 18.93 0.09 -8.23
CA HIS A 197 18.15 1.29 -7.94
C HIS A 197 16.97 1.40 -8.90
N PHE A 198 15.78 1.59 -8.34
CA PHE A 198 14.54 1.78 -9.09
C PHE A 198 13.89 3.10 -8.73
N THR A 199 13.49 3.88 -9.73
CA THR A 199 12.58 5.00 -9.54
C THR A 199 11.15 4.46 -9.51
N VAL A 200 10.45 4.65 -8.39
CA VAL A 200 9.03 4.30 -8.25
C VAL A 200 8.18 5.43 -8.81
N VAL A 201 7.26 5.09 -9.71
CA VAL A 201 6.28 6.03 -10.26
C VAL A 201 4.88 5.56 -9.88
N HIS A 202 4.23 6.31 -9.00
CA HIS A 202 2.83 6.08 -8.62
C HIS A 202 1.89 6.50 -9.76
N LEU A 203 0.95 5.62 -10.09
CA LEU A 203 0.01 5.81 -11.20
C LEU A 203 -1.36 6.29 -10.68
N PRO A 204 -2.13 7.05 -11.50
CA PRO A 204 -3.45 7.56 -11.08
C PRO A 204 -4.47 6.49 -10.73
N ASP A 205 -4.26 5.24 -11.18
CA ASP A 205 -5.15 4.10 -10.91
C ASP A 205 -4.82 3.38 -9.59
N GLY A 206 -3.87 3.91 -8.79
CA GLY A 206 -3.47 3.36 -7.50
C GLY A 206 -2.39 2.27 -7.59
N ASN A 207 -1.99 1.86 -8.80
CA ASN A 207 -0.82 1.01 -9.00
C ASN A 207 0.46 1.86 -9.01
N PHE A 208 1.60 1.20 -9.11
CA PHE A 208 2.88 1.84 -9.40
C PHE A 208 3.60 1.10 -10.52
N THR A 209 4.62 1.73 -11.09
CA THR A 209 5.62 1.09 -11.93
C THR A 209 7.02 1.43 -11.42
N MET A 210 8.01 0.64 -11.82
CA MET A 210 9.42 0.86 -11.47
C MET A 210 10.21 1.07 -12.74
N GLN A 211 10.96 2.17 -12.81
CA GLN A 211 11.93 2.40 -13.86
C GLN A 211 13.32 2.02 -13.36
N SER A 212 14.05 1.24 -14.14
CA SER A 212 15.43 0.84 -13.83
C SER A 212 16.43 1.92 -14.22
N HIS A 213 17.69 1.73 -13.82
CA HIS A 213 18.82 2.57 -14.25
C HIS A 213 19.04 2.60 -15.78
N THR A 214 18.54 1.61 -16.54
CA THR A 214 18.61 1.60 -18.01
C THR A 214 17.53 2.47 -18.66
N GLY A 215 16.59 3.00 -17.87
CA GLY A 215 15.40 3.71 -18.33
C GLY A 215 14.24 2.80 -18.71
N GLY A 216 14.44 1.48 -18.68
CA GLY A 216 13.38 0.50 -18.96
C GLY A 216 12.42 0.34 -17.77
N TYR A 217 11.13 0.18 -18.06
CA TYR A 217 10.12 -0.10 -17.04
C TYR A 217 10.06 -1.59 -16.73
N VAL A 218 10.10 -1.94 -15.44
CA VAL A 218 9.92 -3.30 -14.95
C VAL A 218 8.54 -3.80 -15.35
N TRP A 219 8.44 -5.04 -15.84
CA TRP A 219 7.18 -5.70 -16.16
C TRP A 219 7.27 -7.20 -15.90
N ALA A 220 6.11 -7.81 -15.68
CA ALA A 220 5.96 -9.25 -15.49
C ALA A 220 5.15 -9.85 -16.65
N HIS A 221 5.51 -11.04 -17.10
CA HIS A 221 4.76 -11.76 -18.13
C HIS A 221 3.74 -12.73 -17.51
N GLN A 222 2.53 -12.78 -18.07
CA GLN A 222 1.43 -13.56 -17.48
C GLN A 222 1.63 -15.09 -17.53
N ARG A 223 2.35 -15.62 -18.53
CA ARG A 223 2.34 -17.07 -18.84
C ARG A 223 3.59 -17.82 -18.44
N ASP A 224 4.76 -17.22 -18.64
CA ASP A 224 6.06 -17.80 -18.28
C ASP A 224 6.63 -17.16 -17.01
N PHE A 225 5.93 -16.15 -16.46
CA PHE A 225 6.29 -15.45 -15.23
C PHE A 225 7.65 -14.76 -15.28
N GLU A 226 8.19 -14.50 -16.48
CA GLU A 226 9.42 -13.71 -16.64
C GLU A 226 9.22 -12.28 -16.14
N VAL A 227 10.29 -11.71 -15.59
CA VAL A 227 10.35 -10.32 -15.12
C VAL A 227 11.52 -9.64 -15.80
N LYS A 228 11.27 -8.52 -16.48
CA LYS A 228 12.27 -7.76 -17.25
C LYS A 228 12.05 -6.26 -17.09
N ALA A 229 13.01 -5.46 -17.52
CA ALA A 229 12.95 -4.00 -17.53
C ALA A 229 13.46 -3.42 -18.86
N ASP A 230 12.70 -3.65 -19.93
CA ASP A 230 13.05 -3.26 -21.31
C ASP A 230 11.93 -2.49 -22.04
N PHE A 231 10.81 -2.18 -21.38
CA PHE A 231 9.79 -1.31 -21.94
C PHE A 231 10.21 0.16 -21.90
N ASP A 232 10.05 0.86 -23.01
CA ASP A 232 10.38 2.29 -23.19
C ASP A 232 9.32 3.24 -22.61
N LYS A 233 8.15 2.72 -22.25
CA LYS A 233 7.02 3.45 -21.66
C LYS A 233 6.25 2.56 -20.70
N VAL A 234 5.49 3.19 -19.80
CA VAL A 234 4.59 2.48 -18.90
C VAL A 234 3.57 1.66 -19.71
N HIS A 235 3.59 0.36 -19.49
CA HIS A 235 2.69 -0.62 -20.10
C HIS A 235 1.79 -1.25 -19.03
N GLU A 236 0.66 -1.84 -19.43
CA GLU A 236 -0.25 -2.49 -18.48
C GLU A 236 0.45 -3.57 -17.63
N TRP A 237 1.39 -4.30 -18.24
CA TRP A 237 2.15 -5.37 -17.58
C TRP A 237 3.28 -4.85 -16.68
N ALA A 238 3.55 -3.55 -16.75
CA ALA A 238 4.50 -2.83 -15.90
C ALA A 238 3.84 -2.24 -14.65
N LYS A 239 2.57 -2.58 -14.39
CA LYS A 239 1.82 -2.13 -13.22
C LYS A 239 1.90 -3.17 -12.12
N PHE A 240 2.16 -2.67 -10.91
CA PHE A 240 2.31 -3.48 -9.71
C PHE A 240 1.58 -2.85 -8.52
N GLN A 241 1.37 -3.68 -7.50
CA GLN A 241 0.78 -3.30 -6.22
C GLN A 241 1.73 -3.71 -5.09
N VAL A 242 1.98 -2.77 -4.17
CA VAL A 242 2.78 -3.05 -2.97
C VAL A 242 1.88 -3.66 -1.94
N VAL A 243 2.30 -4.79 -1.39
CA VAL A 243 1.64 -5.43 -0.26
C VAL A 243 2.59 -5.35 0.93
N MET A 244 2.14 -4.76 2.03
CA MET A 244 2.94 -4.70 3.25
C MET A 244 3.00 -6.09 3.88
N VAL A 245 4.20 -6.55 4.25
CA VAL A 245 4.40 -7.84 4.90
C VAL A 245 5.26 -7.67 6.15
N TYR A 246 5.14 -8.62 7.09
CA TYR A 246 5.90 -8.66 8.34
C TYR A 246 6.69 -9.96 8.46
#